data_AF-A0A1E3RCB4-F1
#
_entry.id   AF-A0A1E3RCB4-F1
#
_cell.length_a   1.000
_cell.length_b   1.000
_cell.length_c   1.000
_cell.angle_alpha   90.00
_cell.angle_beta   90.00
_cell.angle_gamma   90.00
#
_symmetry.space_group_name_H-M   'P 1'
#
loop_
_entity.id
_entity.type
_entity.pdbx_description
1 polymer ?
#
loop_
_entity_poly.entity_id
_entity_poly.type
_entity_poly.pdbx_seq_one_letter_code
_entity_poly.pdbx_strand_id
1 'polypeptide(L)'
;MSIATVVTTTLVPFASVVSTATVAIWTKRLDTRSKREERMHALVLDYERRAGEDKKAALKTLISATLHVKRGAELRAGAEVTEETTAQRRIDALRELYEFRARLGLDDGIAELMIYASAPVRELTDLVLDEWDRQFREHGYSMTQLDACKRQLLKTAAETPADDSAILSGEEKWCALKEEEHLWLKRLGDGSDLDVDALLDLCNRVLKAAHMDLRGGYGIATE
;
A
#
# COMPACT_ATOMS: atom_id res chain seq x y z
N MET A 1 -77.14 -39.97 -27.74
CA MET A 1 -75.81 -39.32 -27.69
C MET A 1 -75.49 -39.08 -26.23
N SER A 2 -74.45 -39.75 -25.71
CA SER A 2 -74.22 -39.89 -24.28
C SER A 2 -73.41 -38.71 -23.71
N ILE A 3 -73.80 -38.26 -22.52
CA ILE A 3 -73.15 -37.19 -21.72
C ILE A 3 -71.65 -37.46 -21.49
N ALA A 4 -71.23 -38.73 -21.58
CA ALA A 4 -69.84 -39.18 -21.47
C ALA A 4 -68.90 -38.60 -22.55
N THR A 5 -69.40 -38.25 -23.74
CA THR A 5 -68.56 -37.76 -24.85
C THR A 5 -68.27 -36.25 -24.76
N VAL A 6 -69.10 -35.48 -24.04
CA VAL A 6 -68.94 -34.03 -23.87
C VAL A 6 -67.97 -33.70 -22.72
N VAL A 7 -67.91 -34.55 -21.69
CA VAL A 7 -67.01 -34.36 -20.54
C VAL A 7 -65.56 -34.73 -20.88
N THR A 8 -65.33 -35.70 -21.76
CA THR A 8 -63.98 -36.14 -22.15
C THR A 8 -63.29 -35.22 -23.17
N THR A 9 -64.05 -34.53 -24.02
CA THR A 9 -63.49 -33.60 -25.03
C THR A 9 -63.19 -32.21 -24.48
N THR A 10 -63.77 -31.84 -23.33
CA THR A 10 -63.52 -30.56 -22.66
C THR A 10 -62.47 -30.62 -21.55
N LEU A 11 -62.18 -31.79 -20.98
CA LEU A 11 -61.17 -31.94 -19.90
C LEU A 11 -59.73 -32.11 -20.39
N VAL A 12 -59.53 -32.72 -21.57
CA VAL A 12 -58.18 -32.89 -22.16
C VAL A 12 -57.50 -31.55 -22.52
N PRO A 13 -58.18 -30.54 -23.08
CA PRO A 13 -57.55 -29.24 -23.36
C PRO A 13 -57.19 -28.48 -22.09
N PHE A 14 -58.02 -28.54 -21.03
CA PHE A 14 -57.76 -27.80 -19.80
C PHE A 14 -56.61 -28.38 -18.98
N ALA A 15 -56.49 -29.70 -18.87
CA ALA A 15 -55.34 -30.32 -18.19
C ALA A 15 -54.01 -30.05 -18.93
N SER A 16 -54.03 -30.03 -20.27
CA SER A 16 -52.87 -29.72 -21.11
C SER A 16 -52.44 -28.25 -21.02
N VAL A 17 -53.38 -27.30 -21.07
CA VAL A 17 -53.08 -25.85 -21.01
C VAL A 17 -52.67 -25.43 -19.59
N VAL A 18 -53.30 -25.96 -18.55
CA VAL A 18 -52.94 -25.67 -17.16
C VAL A 18 -51.57 -26.26 -16.82
N SER A 19 -51.25 -27.47 -17.27
CA SER A 19 -49.90 -28.06 -17.09
C SER A 19 -48.81 -27.22 -17.78
N THR A 20 -49.05 -26.79 -19.03
CA THR A 20 -48.08 -26.00 -19.80
C THR A 20 -47.87 -24.60 -19.22
N ALA A 21 -48.93 -23.94 -18.75
CA ALA A 21 -48.84 -22.64 -18.09
C ALA A 21 -48.13 -22.73 -16.73
N THR A 22 -48.37 -23.80 -15.97
CA THR A 22 -47.75 -24.00 -14.66
C THR A 22 -46.24 -24.27 -14.79
N VAL A 23 -45.84 -25.08 -15.77
CA VAL A 23 -44.41 -25.29 -16.10
C VAL A 23 -43.78 -23.99 -16.56
N ALA A 24 -44.40 -23.22 -17.46
CA ALA A 24 -43.85 -21.94 -17.92
C ALA A 24 -43.67 -20.92 -16.78
N ILE A 25 -44.61 -20.86 -15.84
CA ILE A 25 -44.51 -20.01 -14.64
C ILE A 25 -43.36 -20.50 -13.73
N TRP A 26 -43.21 -21.80 -13.53
CA TRP A 26 -42.13 -22.39 -12.74
C TRP A 26 -40.75 -22.16 -13.37
N THR A 27 -40.62 -22.39 -14.68
CA THR A 27 -39.37 -22.15 -15.42
C THR A 27 -39.01 -20.67 -15.39
N LYS A 28 -39.99 -19.76 -15.56
CA LYS A 28 -39.75 -18.31 -15.46
C LYS A 28 -39.36 -17.89 -14.04
N ARG A 29 -39.90 -18.56 -13.01
CA ARG A 29 -39.54 -18.30 -11.60
C ARG A 29 -38.14 -18.83 -11.26
N LEU A 30 -37.74 -19.98 -11.80
CA LEU A 30 -36.39 -20.51 -11.66
C LEU A 30 -35.38 -19.66 -12.44
N ASP A 31 -35.69 -19.27 -13.67
CA ASP A 31 -34.83 -18.41 -14.51
C ASP A 31 -34.66 -17.00 -13.92
N THR A 32 -35.70 -16.44 -13.30
CA THR A 32 -35.56 -15.16 -12.56
C THR A 32 -34.75 -15.31 -11.28
N ARG A 33 -34.81 -16.48 -10.62
CA ARG A 33 -34.00 -16.77 -9.44
C ARG A 33 -32.53 -17.01 -9.81
N SER A 34 -32.25 -17.78 -10.86
CA SER A 34 -30.88 -18.00 -11.36
C SER A 34 -30.26 -16.70 -11.82
N LYS A 35 -30.99 -15.85 -12.57
CA LYS A 35 -30.51 -14.51 -12.97
C LYS A 35 -30.22 -13.61 -11.78
N ARG A 36 -30.94 -13.77 -10.66
CA ARG A 36 -30.67 -13.01 -9.43
C ARG A 36 -29.43 -13.54 -8.72
N GLU A 37 -29.26 -14.86 -8.66
CA GLU A 37 -28.07 -15.51 -8.10
C GLU A 37 -26.82 -15.19 -8.94
N GLU A 38 -26.91 -15.24 -10.27
CA GLU A 38 -25.84 -14.82 -11.20
C GLU A 38 -25.46 -13.35 -11.03
N ARG A 39 -26.44 -12.45 -10.88
CA ARG A 39 -26.17 -11.03 -10.57
C ARG A 39 -25.49 -10.85 -9.23
N MET A 40 -25.94 -11.57 -8.19
CA MET A 40 -25.31 -11.51 -6.88
C MET A 40 -23.88 -12.07 -6.91
N HIS A 41 -23.65 -13.18 -7.60
CA HIS A 41 -22.31 -13.72 -7.79
C HIS A 41 -21.42 -12.75 -8.58
N ALA A 42 -21.93 -12.12 -9.63
CA ALA A 42 -21.18 -11.12 -10.38
C ALA A 42 -20.79 -9.91 -9.51
N LEU A 43 -21.69 -9.46 -8.63
CA LEU A 43 -21.38 -8.39 -7.67
C LEU A 43 -20.31 -8.80 -6.65
N VAL A 44 -20.38 -10.02 -6.13
CA VAL A 44 -19.36 -10.55 -5.20
C VAL A 44 -18.01 -10.66 -5.89
N LEU A 45 -17.96 -11.20 -7.11
CA LEU A 45 -16.72 -11.31 -7.89
C LEU A 45 -16.12 -9.94 -8.21
N ASP A 46 -16.96 -8.94 -8.54
CA ASP A 46 -16.48 -7.58 -8.80
C ASP A 46 -15.96 -6.92 -7.52
N TYR A 47 -16.62 -7.14 -6.38
CA TYR A 47 -16.14 -6.70 -5.08
C TYR A 47 -14.80 -7.35 -4.70
N GLU A 48 -14.69 -8.67 -4.80
CA GLU A 48 -13.46 -9.42 -4.53
C GLU A 48 -12.32 -8.98 -5.45
N ARG A 49 -12.64 -8.72 -6.72
CA ARG A 49 -11.66 -8.20 -7.68
C ARG A 49 -11.14 -6.83 -7.27
N ARG A 50 -12.02 -5.88 -6.92
CA ARG A 50 -11.61 -4.55 -6.47
C ARG A 50 -10.79 -4.61 -5.19
N ALA A 51 -11.23 -5.40 -4.21
CA ALA A 51 -10.46 -5.61 -2.98
C ALA A 51 -9.08 -6.25 -3.26
N GLY A 52 -8.99 -7.15 -4.23
CA GLY A 52 -7.72 -7.72 -4.68
C GLY A 52 -6.81 -6.70 -5.39
N GLU A 53 -7.38 -5.80 -6.18
CA GLU A 53 -6.65 -4.70 -6.85
C GLU A 53 -6.13 -3.69 -5.82
N ASP A 54 -6.94 -3.28 -4.84
CA ASP A 54 -6.57 -2.37 -3.75
C ASP A 54 -5.48 -2.99 -2.86
N LYS A 55 -5.63 -4.26 -2.47
CA LYS A 55 -4.59 -5.01 -1.75
C LYS A 55 -3.27 -5.00 -2.50
N LYS A 56 -3.30 -5.26 -3.80
CA LYS A 56 -2.11 -5.28 -4.65
C LYS A 56 -1.47 -3.90 -4.74
N ALA A 57 -2.27 -2.83 -4.80
CA ALA A 57 -1.77 -1.45 -4.78
C ALA A 57 -1.06 -1.15 -3.45
N ALA A 58 -1.72 -1.38 -2.32
CA ALA A 58 -1.17 -1.15 -0.99
C ALA A 58 0.14 -1.93 -0.76
N LEU A 59 0.18 -3.22 -1.10
CA LEU A 59 1.38 -4.05 -0.95
C LEU A 59 2.54 -3.59 -1.85
N LYS A 60 2.26 -3.13 -3.07
CA LYS A 60 3.29 -2.56 -3.95
C LYS A 60 3.88 -1.28 -3.39
N THR A 61 3.03 -0.41 -2.84
CA THR A 61 3.46 0.82 -2.16
C THR A 61 4.36 0.48 -0.97
N LEU A 62 3.97 -0.48 -0.13
CA LEU A 62 4.79 -0.97 0.99
C LEU A 62 6.14 -1.51 0.51
N ILE A 63 6.17 -2.36 -0.51
CA ILE A 63 7.42 -2.92 -1.05
C ILE A 63 8.34 -1.81 -1.54
N SER A 64 7.79 -0.84 -2.29
CA SER A 64 8.55 0.29 -2.78
C SER A 64 9.15 1.11 -1.63
N ALA A 65 8.32 1.51 -0.67
CA ALA A 65 8.75 2.27 0.51
C ALA A 65 9.83 1.52 1.31
N THR A 66 9.66 0.21 1.52
CA THR A 66 10.62 -0.63 2.24
C THR A 66 11.95 -0.78 1.50
N LEU A 67 11.93 -0.86 0.16
CA LEU A 67 13.15 -0.89 -0.65
C LEU A 67 13.97 0.39 -0.50
N HIS A 68 13.32 1.54 -0.35
CA HIS A 68 14.03 2.81 -0.08
C HIS A 68 14.75 2.79 1.27
N VAL A 69 14.07 2.36 2.34
CA VAL A 69 14.67 2.21 3.68
C VAL A 69 15.84 1.22 3.64
N LYS A 70 15.62 0.06 3.01
CA LYS A 70 16.66 -0.95 2.82
C LYS A 70 17.91 -0.39 2.13
N ARG A 71 17.74 0.35 1.02
CA ARG A 71 18.87 0.95 0.29
C ARG A 71 19.63 1.97 1.13
N GLY A 72 18.94 2.73 1.99
CA GLY A 72 19.60 3.65 2.93
C GLY A 72 20.40 2.92 4.00
N ALA A 73 19.93 1.75 4.43
CA ALA A 73 20.59 0.91 5.43
C ALA A 73 21.72 0.02 4.86
N GLU A 74 21.79 -0.18 3.54
CA GLU A 74 22.83 -0.98 2.90
C GLU A 74 24.18 -0.26 2.85
N LEU A 75 25.27 -1.01 2.99
CA LEU A 75 26.62 -0.50 2.73
C LEU A 75 26.77 -0.21 1.24
N ARG A 76 27.39 0.93 0.90
CA ARG A 76 27.71 1.27 -0.49
C ARG A 76 28.68 0.23 -1.05
N ALA A 77 28.44 -0.21 -2.27
CA ALA A 77 29.25 -1.25 -2.92
C ALA A 77 30.74 -0.86 -2.94
N GLY A 78 31.59 -1.73 -2.41
CA GLY A 78 33.05 -1.52 -2.34
C GLY A 78 33.53 -0.66 -1.17
N ALA A 79 32.66 -0.26 -0.24
CA ALA A 79 33.08 0.41 0.99
C ALA A 79 33.57 -0.61 2.04
N GLU A 80 34.74 -0.36 2.63
CA GLU A 80 35.16 -1.07 3.83
C GLU A 80 34.39 -0.54 5.04
N VAL A 81 34.10 -1.42 6.00
CA VAL A 81 33.37 -1.05 7.22
C VAL A 81 34.30 -0.27 8.15
N THR A 82 34.17 1.04 8.12
CA THR A 82 34.80 2.00 9.06
C THR A 82 33.74 2.71 9.90
N GLU A 83 34.12 3.32 11.03
CA GLU A 83 33.18 4.12 11.84
C GLU A 83 32.51 5.26 11.05
N GLU A 84 33.25 5.87 10.12
CA GLU A 84 32.71 6.93 9.26
C GLU A 84 31.66 6.36 8.29
N THR A 85 31.87 5.16 7.75
CA THR A 85 30.88 4.50 6.89
C THR A 85 29.65 4.03 7.66
N THR A 86 29.78 3.61 8.92
CA THR A 86 28.62 3.20 9.74
C THR A 86 27.78 4.39 10.16
N ALA A 87 28.40 5.51 10.53
CA ALA A 87 27.71 6.78 10.79
C ALA A 87 26.97 7.25 9.53
N GLN A 88 27.63 7.23 8.37
CA GLN A 88 26.97 7.59 7.10
C GLN A 88 25.80 6.66 6.76
N ARG A 89 25.94 5.35 6.98
CA ARG A 89 24.88 4.36 6.77
C ARG A 89 23.69 4.62 7.69
N ARG A 90 23.93 5.05 8.93
CA ARG A 90 22.87 5.44 9.87
C ARG A 90 22.14 6.70 9.41
N ILE A 91 22.88 7.71 8.95
CA ILE A 91 22.31 8.95 8.38
C ILE A 91 21.39 8.62 7.20
N ASP A 92 21.91 7.83 6.25
CA ASP A 92 21.17 7.44 5.05
C ASP A 92 19.92 6.61 5.42
N ALA A 93 20.04 5.66 6.36
CA ALA A 93 18.92 4.88 6.87
C ALA A 93 17.85 5.74 7.55
N LEU A 94 18.23 6.67 8.43
CA LEU A 94 17.29 7.57 9.11
C LEU A 94 16.55 8.48 8.14
N ARG A 95 17.25 8.99 7.13
CA ARG A 95 16.62 9.82 6.08
C ARG A 95 15.53 9.04 5.36
N GLU A 96 15.83 7.81 4.97
CA GLU A 96 14.88 6.97 4.22
C GLU A 96 13.74 6.47 5.12
N LEU A 97 14.04 6.12 6.38
CA LEU A 97 13.04 5.76 7.38
C LEU A 97 12.07 6.92 7.59
N TYR A 98 12.56 8.15 7.72
CA TYR A 98 11.69 9.32 7.87
C TYR A 98 10.68 9.49 6.75
N GLU A 99 11.13 9.31 5.51
CA GLU A 99 10.29 9.43 4.31
C GLU A 99 9.37 8.21 4.10
N PHE A 100 9.53 7.13 4.89
CA PHE A 100 8.74 5.91 4.77
C PHE A 100 7.24 6.18 4.85
N ARG A 101 6.81 6.94 5.87
CA ARG A 101 5.40 7.23 6.12
C ARG A 101 4.76 8.04 4.98
N ALA A 102 5.49 9.03 4.47
CA ALA A 102 5.06 9.81 3.32
C ALA A 102 4.93 8.94 2.06
N ARG A 103 5.88 8.01 1.83
CA ARG A 103 5.84 7.07 0.69
C ARG A 103 4.72 6.05 0.79
N LEU A 104 4.28 5.71 1.99
CA LEU A 104 3.10 4.89 2.21
C LEU A 104 1.80 5.61 1.90
N GLY A 105 1.79 6.94 1.75
CA GLY A 105 0.54 7.71 1.62
C GLY A 105 0.00 8.21 2.96
N LEU A 106 0.89 8.42 3.95
CA LEU A 106 0.55 8.90 5.29
C LEU A 106 -0.50 8.00 5.95
N ASP A 107 -1.48 8.58 6.64
CA ASP A 107 -2.49 7.85 7.39
C ASP A 107 -3.43 7.03 6.50
N ASP A 108 -3.83 7.58 5.37
CA ASP A 108 -4.76 6.91 4.45
C ASP A 108 -4.13 5.63 3.88
N GLY A 109 -2.89 5.72 3.39
CA GLY A 109 -2.22 4.55 2.84
C GLY A 109 -1.77 3.52 3.88
N ILE A 110 -1.47 3.95 5.12
CA ILE A 110 -1.29 3.02 6.25
C ILE A 110 -2.61 2.32 6.57
N ALA A 111 -3.73 3.05 6.64
CA ALA A 111 -5.03 2.47 6.91
C ALA A 111 -5.43 1.45 5.83
N GLU A 112 -5.25 1.79 4.54
CA GLU A 112 -5.46 0.85 3.42
C GLU A 112 -4.63 -0.42 3.57
N LEU A 113 -3.35 -0.28 3.91
CA LEU A 113 -2.48 -1.42 4.17
C LEU A 113 -3.00 -2.27 5.33
N MET A 114 -3.46 -1.66 6.43
CA MET A 114 -3.98 -2.35 7.60
C MET A 114 -5.32 -3.06 7.35
N ILE A 115 -6.12 -2.55 6.40
CA ILE A 115 -7.37 -3.16 5.97
C ILE A 115 -7.10 -4.40 5.10
N TYR A 116 -6.21 -4.28 4.12
CA TYR A 116 -6.09 -5.28 3.05
C TYR A 116 -4.94 -6.28 3.21
N ALA A 117 -3.86 -5.92 3.91
CA ALA A 117 -2.71 -6.80 4.06
C ALA A 117 -2.97 -7.93 5.07
N SER A 118 -2.28 -9.06 4.86
CA SER A 118 -2.27 -10.18 5.81
C SER A 118 -1.66 -9.78 7.16
N ALA A 119 -2.05 -10.48 8.23
CA ALA A 119 -1.54 -10.22 9.58
C ALA A 119 0.00 -10.13 9.66
N PRO A 120 0.79 -11.04 9.06
CA PRO A 120 2.25 -10.96 9.13
C PRO A 120 2.82 -9.70 8.48
N VAL A 121 2.20 -9.19 7.41
CA VAL A 121 2.62 -7.95 6.77
C VAL A 121 2.32 -6.75 7.67
N ARG A 122 1.14 -6.74 8.30
CA ARG A 122 0.71 -5.68 9.22
C ARG A 122 1.63 -5.62 10.44
N GLU A 123 1.82 -6.74 11.12
CA GLU A 123 2.70 -6.85 12.30
C GLU A 123 4.14 -6.37 12.00
N LEU A 124 4.71 -6.77 10.87
CA LEU A 124 6.05 -6.33 10.50
C LEU A 124 6.09 -4.85 10.10
N THR A 125 5.03 -4.33 9.50
CA THR A 125 4.95 -2.90 9.16
C THR A 125 4.80 -2.06 10.42
N ASP A 126 4.03 -2.52 11.39
CA ASP A 126 3.88 -1.85 12.70
C ASP A 126 5.24 -1.73 13.39
N LEU A 127 6.09 -2.75 13.35
CA LEU A 127 7.46 -2.65 13.89
C LEU A 127 8.30 -1.57 13.21
N VAL A 128 8.13 -1.35 11.90
CA VAL A 128 8.82 -0.27 11.19
C VAL A 128 8.27 1.10 11.60
N LEU A 129 6.95 1.20 11.78
CA LEU A 129 6.28 2.42 12.23
C LEU A 129 6.63 2.76 13.68
N ASP A 130 6.76 1.75 14.55
CA ASP A 130 7.19 1.92 15.94
C ASP A 130 8.63 2.46 16.01
N GLU A 131 9.54 1.95 15.17
CA GLU A 131 10.91 2.46 15.09
C GLU A 131 10.94 3.88 14.52
N TRP A 132 10.09 4.19 13.53
CA TRP A 132 9.90 5.55 13.03
C TRP A 132 9.43 6.50 14.14
N ASP A 133 8.41 6.11 14.91
CA ASP A 133 7.86 6.89 16.03
C ASP A 133 8.88 7.07 17.16
N ARG A 134 9.72 6.06 17.42
CA ARG A 134 10.82 6.15 18.38
C ARG A 134 11.85 7.19 17.95
N GLN A 135 12.37 7.08 16.73
CA GLN A 135 13.34 8.03 16.19
C GLN A 135 12.76 9.45 16.11
N PHE A 136 11.49 9.60 15.74
CA PHE A 136 10.83 10.90 15.69
C PHE A 136 10.65 11.52 17.09
N ARG A 137 10.34 10.72 18.12
CA ARG A 137 10.24 11.23 19.50
C ARG A 137 11.59 11.67 20.05
N GLU A 138 12.64 10.91 19.77
CA GLU A 138 13.99 11.17 20.28
C GLU A 138 14.68 12.32 19.54
N HIS A 139 14.41 12.48 18.24
CA HIS A 139 15.09 13.45 17.38
C HIS A 139 14.16 14.45 16.68
N GLY A 140 12.92 14.57 17.13
CA GLY A 140 11.86 15.33 16.45
C GLY A 140 12.21 16.78 16.15
N TYR A 141 13.00 17.44 17.00
CA TYR A 141 13.51 18.78 16.72
C TYR A 141 14.39 18.82 15.47
N SER A 142 15.45 18.00 15.43
CA SER A 142 16.36 17.90 14.29
C SER A 142 15.62 17.50 13.01
N MET A 143 14.64 16.61 13.13
CA MET A 143 13.79 16.18 12.02
C MET A 143 12.91 17.30 11.49
N THR A 144 12.31 18.10 12.38
CA THR A 144 11.49 19.26 11.98
C THR A 144 12.33 20.32 11.27
N GLN A 145 13.56 20.56 11.73
CA GLN A 145 14.50 21.48 11.07
C GLN A 145 14.92 20.96 9.69
N LEU A 146 15.20 19.66 9.57
CA LEU A 146 15.48 19.02 8.29
C LEU A 146 14.30 19.18 7.31
N ASP A 147 13.07 19.03 7.79
CA ASP A 147 11.85 19.21 7.01
C ASP A 147 11.69 20.66 6.51
N ALA A 148 11.94 21.63 7.38
CA ALA A 148 11.92 23.04 7.02
C ALA A 148 12.97 23.35 5.95
N CYS A 149 14.18 22.81 6.10
CA CYS A 149 15.27 22.93 5.14
C CYS A 149 14.88 22.33 3.77
N LYS A 150 14.30 21.12 3.75
CA LYS A 150 13.82 20.48 2.51
C LYS A 150 12.73 21.30 1.80
N ARG A 151 11.79 21.87 2.55
CA ARG A 151 10.75 22.74 1.96
C ARG A 151 11.35 24.02 1.36
N GLN A 152 12.35 24.61 2.00
CA GLN A 152 13.06 25.77 1.47
C GLN A 152 13.86 25.44 0.21
N LEU A 153 14.53 24.28 0.17
CA LEU A 153 15.22 23.78 -1.03
C LEU A 153 14.24 23.62 -2.20
N LEU A 154 13.09 22.97 -1.98
CA LEU A 154 12.06 22.82 -3.01
C LEU A 154 11.55 24.17 -3.53
N LYS A 155 11.37 25.14 -2.63
CA LYS A 155 10.94 26.48 -2.99
C LYS A 155 12.01 27.18 -3.85
N THR A 156 13.28 27.13 -3.45
CA THR A 156 14.39 27.74 -4.20
C THR A 156 14.60 27.08 -5.55
N ALA A 157 14.37 25.76 -5.69
CA ALA A 157 14.41 25.09 -6.99
C ALA A 157 13.24 25.47 -7.92
N ALA A 158 12.09 25.86 -7.37
CA ALA A 158 10.91 26.25 -8.13
C ALA A 158 10.90 27.74 -8.52
N GLU A 159 11.72 28.56 -7.87
CA GLU A 159 11.85 29.99 -8.16
C GLU A 159 12.56 30.18 -9.51
N THR A 160 11.89 30.80 -10.49
CA THR A 160 12.50 31.15 -11.78
C THR A 160 13.30 32.45 -11.61
N PRO A 161 14.62 32.45 -11.89
CA PRO A 161 15.42 33.65 -11.71
C PRO A 161 15.03 34.74 -12.72
N ALA A 162 15.00 35.99 -12.26
CA ALA A 162 14.60 37.15 -13.06
C ALA A 162 15.77 37.77 -13.86
N ASP A 163 17.00 37.61 -13.38
CA ASP A 163 18.24 38.08 -14.01
C ASP A 163 19.46 37.26 -13.54
N ASP A 164 20.64 37.53 -14.10
CA ASP A 164 21.89 36.81 -13.78
C ASP A 164 22.33 36.97 -12.31
N SER A 165 21.94 38.07 -11.65
CA SER A 165 22.24 38.29 -10.22
C SER A 165 21.34 37.44 -9.31
N ALA A 166 20.09 37.22 -9.73
CA ALA A 166 19.14 36.32 -9.10
C ALA A 166 19.57 34.85 -9.27
N ILE A 167 20.25 34.50 -10.37
CA ILE A 167 20.84 33.17 -10.57
C ILE A 167 21.94 32.93 -9.53
N LEU A 168 22.93 33.81 -9.45
CA LEU A 168 24.07 33.67 -8.52
C LEU A 168 23.62 33.64 -7.05
N SER A 169 22.72 34.54 -6.66
CA SER A 169 22.17 34.55 -5.28
C SER A 169 21.30 33.33 -4.98
N GLY A 170 20.60 32.78 -5.98
CA GLY A 170 19.87 31.53 -5.88
C GLY A 170 20.80 30.32 -5.66
N GLU A 171 21.92 30.26 -6.37
CA GLU A 171 22.95 29.22 -6.21
C GLU A 171 23.61 29.28 -4.83
N GLU A 172 23.99 30.47 -4.36
CA GLU A 172 24.56 30.66 -3.01
C GLU A 172 23.59 30.20 -1.92
N LYS A 173 22.31 30.59 -2.04
CA LYS A 173 21.25 30.17 -1.11
C LYS A 173 21.02 28.66 -1.16
N TRP A 174 21.03 28.06 -2.34
CA TRP A 174 20.91 26.61 -2.50
C TRP A 174 22.07 25.87 -1.83
N CYS A 175 23.31 26.33 -2.04
CA CYS A 175 24.51 25.76 -1.41
C CYS A 175 24.43 25.86 0.12
N ALA A 176 24.06 27.02 0.65
CA ALA A 176 23.88 27.21 2.10
C ALA A 176 22.81 26.27 2.69
N LEU A 177 21.68 26.11 2.02
CA LEU A 177 20.64 25.17 2.43
C LEU A 177 21.10 23.71 2.34
N LYS A 178 21.93 23.36 1.36
CA LYS A 178 22.50 22.01 1.26
C LYS A 178 23.50 21.71 2.36
N GLU A 179 24.30 22.68 2.76
CA GLU A 179 25.18 22.55 3.93
C GLU A 179 24.37 22.40 5.21
N GLU A 180 23.31 23.19 5.38
CA GLU A 180 22.41 23.10 6.53
C GLU A 180 21.72 21.72 6.59
N GLU A 181 21.19 21.22 5.46
CA GLU A 181 20.62 19.87 5.34
C GLU A 181 21.63 18.80 5.79
N HIS A 182 22.88 18.89 5.33
CA HIS A 182 23.94 17.96 5.70
C HIS A 182 24.27 18.03 7.20
N LEU A 183 24.28 19.22 7.78
CA LEU A 183 24.60 19.43 9.20
C LEU A 183 23.52 18.85 10.11
N TRP A 184 22.24 19.01 9.74
CA TRP A 184 21.12 18.39 10.45
C TRP A 184 21.14 16.87 10.34
N LEU A 185 21.41 16.34 9.15
CA LEU A 185 21.56 14.90 8.92
C LEU A 185 22.72 14.31 9.75
N LYS A 186 23.87 15.01 9.80
CA LYS A 186 25.01 14.59 10.60
C LYS A 186 24.68 14.56 12.10
N ARG A 187 24.05 15.62 12.62
CA ARG A 187 23.58 15.65 14.02
C ARG A 187 22.62 14.50 14.33
N LEU A 188 21.75 14.16 13.38
CA LEU A 188 20.82 13.05 13.51
C LEU A 188 21.55 11.71 13.58
N GLY A 189 22.50 11.47 12.68
CA GLY A 189 23.30 10.24 12.66
C GLY A 189 24.19 10.08 13.89
N ASP A 190 24.84 11.16 14.32
CA ASP A 190 25.72 11.15 15.50
C ASP A 190 24.93 10.96 16.80
N GLY A 191 23.70 11.51 16.87
CA GLY A 191 22.84 11.44 18.05
C GLY A 191 21.95 10.19 18.13
N SER A 192 21.76 9.48 17.02
CA SER A 192 20.86 8.33 16.95
C SER A 192 21.56 7.02 17.31
N ASP A 193 20.85 6.21 18.10
CA ASP A 193 21.23 4.85 18.47
C ASP A 193 20.67 3.78 17.51
N LEU A 194 20.13 4.20 16.36
CA LEU A 194 19.51 3.30 15.39
C LEU A 194 20.44 2.12 15.03
N ASP A 195 19.94 0.91 15.33
CA ASP A 195 20.56 -0.33 14.88
C ASP A 195 20.21 -0.55 13.40
N VAL A 196 21.13 -0.15 12.54
CA VAL A 196 20.98 -0.21 11.08
C VAL A 196 20.90 -1.66 10.59
N ASP A 197 21.57 -2.60 11.25
CA ASP A 197 21.55 -4.01 10.84
C ASP A 197 20.21 -4.67 11.24
N ALA A 198 19.68 -4.34 12.41
CA ALA A 198 18.33 -4.75 12.82
C ALA A 198 17.25 -4.15 11.90
N LEU A 199 17.37 -2.88 11.53
CA LEU A 199 16.47 -2.23 10.56
C LEU A 199 16.54 -2.92 9.18
N LEU A 200 17.74 -3.29 8.74
CA LEU A 200 17.94 -4.00 7.47
C LEU A 200 17.28 -5.40 7.49
N ASP A 201 17.43 -6.15 8.58
CA ASP A 201 16.74 -7.44 8.75
C ASP A 201 15.22 -7.28 8.76
N LEU A 202 14.70 -6.27 9.47
CA LEU A 202 13.28 -5.94 9.49
C LEU A 202 12.76 -5.63 8.08
N CYS A 203 13.49 -4.83 7.29
CA CYS A 203 13.15 -4.56 5.89
C CYS A 203 13.08 -5.85 5.06
N ASN A 204 14.05 -6.75 5.22
CA ASN A 204 14.06 -8.03 4.49
C ASN A 204 12.85 -8.90 4.87
N ARG A 205 12.47 -8.92 6.15
CA ARG A 205 11.29 -9.64 6.64
C ARG A 205 10.00 -9.06 6.07
N VAL A 206 9.85 -7.73 6.09
CA VAL A 206 8.71 -7.02 5.47
C VAL A 206 8.60 -7.36 3.98
N LEU A 207 9.70 -7.24 3.23
CA LEU A 207 9.72 -7.55 1.79
C LEU A 207 9.33 -9.00 1.50
N LYS A 208 9.84 -9.94 2.31
CA LYS A 208 9.50 -11.36 2.19
C LYS A 208 8.01 -11.61 2.44
N ALA A 209 7.46 -11.04 3.52
CA ALA A 209 6.05 -11.17 3.86
C ALA A 209 5.16 -10.52 2.77
N ALA A 210 5.48 -9.30 2.35
CA ALA A 210 4.70 -8.58 1.34
C ALA A 210 4.73 -9.29 -0.03
N HIS A 211 5.87 -9.83 -0.46
CA HIS A 211 5.94 -10.65 -1.67
C HIS A 211 5.15 -11.94 -1.55
N MET A 212 5.16 -12.59 -0.38
CA MET A 212 4.37 -13.79 -0.16
C MET A 212 2.88 -13.49 -0.19
N ASP A 213 2.47 -12.37 0.41
CA ASP A 213 1.08 -11.92 0.43
C ASP A 213 0.58 -11.53 -0.97
N LEU A 214 1.40 -10.85 -1.78
CA LEU A 214 1.11 -10.56 -3.17
C LEU A 214 0.90 -11.81 -4.03
N ARG A 215 1.59 -12.91 -3.70
CA ARG A 215 1.47 -14.20 -4.41
C ARG A 215 0.29 -15.03 -3.91
N GLY A 216 -0.49 -14.53 -2.94
CA GLY A 216 -1.59 -15.27 -2.32
C GLY A 216 -1.14 -16.32 -1.31
N GLY A 217 0.13 -16.31 -0.87
CA GLY A 217 0.69 -17.31 0.04
C GLY A 217 0.05 -17.36 1.44
N TYR A 218 -0.68 -16.30 1.82
CA TYR A 218 -1.46 -16.25 3.06
C TYR A 218 -2.97 -16.39 2.83
N GLY A 219 -3.41 -16.57 1.58
CA GLY A 219 -4.82 -16.59 1.17
C GLY A 219 -5.32 -17.94 0.65
N ILE A 220 -4.49 -18.99 0.66
CA ILE A 220 -4.92 -20.34 0.28
C ILE A 220 -4.84 -21.23 1.52
N ALA A 221 -5.93 -21.26 2.29
CA ALA A 221 -6.26 -22.46 3.02
C ALA A 221 -6.55 -23.53 1.95
N THR A 222 -5.57 -24.39 1.68
CA THR A 222 -5.82 -25.65 0.98
C THR A 222 -6.62 -26.53 1.94
N GLU A 223 -7.95 -26.51 1.81
CA GLU A 223 -8.77 -27.68 2.11
C GLU A 223 -8.80 -28.62 0.88
#